data_AF-A0A835SBD6-F1
#
_entry.id   AF-A0A835SBD6-F1
#
_cell.length_a   1.000
_cell.length_b   1.000
_cell.length_c   1.000
_cell.angle_alpha   90.00
_cell.angle_beta   90.00
_cell.angle_gamma   90.00
#
_symmetry.space_group_name_H-M   'P 1'
#
loop_
_entity.id
_entity.type
_entity.pdbx_description
1 polymer ?
#
loop_
_entity_poly.entity_id
_entity_poly.type
_entity_poly.pdbx_seq_one_letter_code
_entity_poly.pdbx_strand_id
1 'polypeptide(L)'
;MLQEVAISSTEGIINGEEERRRLRELIQEVAVKMILTSTFSDEAIAAFLEASGSALEELVLNNIQKVAGNTSLAISRRCSKTLRSLDLSFCRKITDEALGLIVDSCLKLRILKLFGCTQITDVFFEGHSNSLVKIIGLRGSILEQVDLSDFY
;
A
#
# COMPACT_ATOMS: atom_id res chain seq x y z
N MET A 1 -20.95 -11.59 -47.88
CA MET A 1 -20.20 -12.60 -47.10
C MET A 1 -19.09 -11.87 -46.31
N LEU A 2 -19.52 -11.11 -45.30
CA LEU A 2 -18.76 -10.19 -44.43
C LEU A 2 -19.76 -9.95 -43.27
N GLN A 3 -19.52 -10.04 -41.98
CA GLN A 3 -18.35 -10.15 -41.10
C GLN A 3 -18.82 -10.92 -39.86
N GLU A 4 -18.01 -11.81 -39.29
CA GLU A 4 -18.26 -12.32 -37.93
C GLU A 4 -16.96 -12.88 -37.31
N VAL A 5 -15.96 -12.02 -37.09
CA VAL A 5 -14.80 -12.35 -36.25
C VAL A 5 -14.26 -11.06 -35.62
N ALA A 6 -14.65 -10.75 -34.38
CA ALA A 6 -13.89 -9.85 -33.46
C ALA A 6 -14.50 -9.63 -32.06
N ILE A 7 -15.63 -10.21 -31.66
CA ILE A 7 -16.28 -9.80 -30.38
C ILE A 7 -15.78 -10.60 -29.16
N SER A 8 -15.22 -11.81 -29.35
CA SER A 8 -14.85 -12.70 -28.23
C SER A 8 -13.62 -12.25 -27.41
N SER A 9 -12.69 -11.49 -28.01
CA SER A 9 -11.43 -11.13 -27.34
C SER A 9 -11.59 -9.92 -26.41
N THR A 10 -12.39 -8.94 -26.81
CA THR A 10 -12.62 -7.71 -26.05
C THR A 10 -13.60 -7.93 -24.89
N GLU A 11 -14.62 -8.77 -25.06
CA GLU A 11 -15.56 -9.11 -23.97
C GLU A 11 -14.87 -9.87 -22.82
N GLY A 12 -13.91 -10.75 -23.12
CA GLY A 12 -13.10 -11.41 -22.09
C GLY A 12 -12.15 -10.47 -21.34
N ILE A 13 -11.61 -9.45 -22.03
CA ILE A 13 -10.75 -8.42 -21.43
C ILE A 13 -11.58 -7.48 -20.56
N ILE A 14 -12.73 -7.02 -21.05
CA ILE A 14 -13.66 -6.13 -20.33
C ILE A 14 -14.22 -6.83 -19.09
N ASN A 15 -14.62 -8.10 -19.19
CA ASN A 15 -15.04 -8.88 -18.03
C ASN A 15 -13.91 -9.05 -17.01
N GLY A 16 -12.68 -9.26 -17.46
CA GLY A 16 -11.52 -9.36 -16.57
C GLY A 16 -11.17 -8.04 -15.86
N GLU A 17 -11.32 -6.89 -16.53
CA GLU A 17 -11.10 -5.57 -15.93
C GLU A 17 -12.23 -5.19 -14.97
N GLU A 18 -13.49 -5.46 -15.32
CA GLU A 18 -14.66 -5.21 -14.48
C GLU A 18 -14.65 -6.12 -13.23
N GLU A 19 -14.27 -7.38 -13.37
CA GLU A 19 -14.11 -8.32 -12.25
C GLU A 19 -12.93 -7.91 -11.34
N ARG A 20 -11.81 -7.46 -11.93
CA ARG A 20 -10.69 -6.85 -11.17
C ARG A 20 -11.12 -5.58 -10.45
N ARG A 21 -11.94 -4.75 -11.07
CA ARG A 21 -12.47 -3.52 -10.47
C ARG A 21 -13.38 -3.87 -9.30
N ARG A 22 -14.33 -4.81 -9.46
CA ARG A 22 -15.18 -5.30 -8.37
C ARG A 22 -14.38 -5.94 -7.25
N LEU A 23 -13.34 -6.69 -7.58
CA LEU A 23 -12.42 -7.27 -6.59
C LEU A 23 -11.65 -6.18 -5.84
N ARG A 24 -11.18 -5.12 -6.53
CA ARG A 24 -10.54 -3.95 -5.90
C ARG A 24 -11.51 -3.19 -4.99
N GLU A 25 -12.73 -2.94 -5.45
CA GLU A 25 -13.79 -2.28 -4.67
C GLU A 25 -14.16 -3.13 -3.43
N LEU A 26 -14.27 -4.45 -3.57
CA LEU A 26 -14.53 -5.37 -2.46
C LEU A 26 -13.36 -5.44 -1.47
N ILE A 27 -12.12 -5.45 -1.96
CA ILE A 27 -10.91 -5.40 -1.13
C ILE A 27 -10.82 -4.08 -0.37
N GLN A 28 -11.14 -2.95 -1.02
CA GLN A 28 -11.24 -1.63 -0.37
C GLN A 28 -12.36 -1.62 0.67
N GLU A 29 -13.53 -2.17 0.37
CA GLU A 29 -14.64 -2.25 1.32
C GLU A 29 -14.25 -3.10 2.54
N VAL A 30 -13.63 -4.27 2.33
CA VAL A 30 -13.14 -5.14 3.41
C VAL A 30 -12.04 -4.45 4.22
N ALA A 31 -11.08 -3.77 3.59
CA ALA A 31 -10.01 -3.04 4.26
C ALA A 31 -10.55 -1.86 5.09
N VAL A 32 -11.50 -1.07 4.55
CA VAL A 32 -12.16 0.04 5.26
C VAL A 32 -13.01 -0.48 6.44
N LYS A 33 -13.70 -1.62 6.27
CA LYS A 33 -14.44 -2.30 7.34
C LYS A 33 -13.50 -2.89 8.41
N MET A 34 -12.26 -3.27 8.04
CA MET A 34 -11.18 -3.69 8.95
C MET A 34 -10.61 -2.53 9.78
N ILE A 35 -10.54 -1.31 9.23
CA ILE A 35 -9.99 -0.12 9.88
C ILE A 35 -10.87 0.38 11.05
N LEU A 36 -12.17 0.04 11.06
CA LEU A 36 -13.13 0.50 12.09
C LEU A 36 -13.14 -0.34 13.38
N THR A 37 -12.49 -1.51 13.41
CA THR A 37 -12.40 -2.32 14.64
C THR A 37 -10.95 -2.42 15.10
N SER A 38 -10.62 -1.65 16.13
CA SER A 38 -9.29 -1.40 16.70
C SER A 38 -8.59 -2.62 17.34
N THR A 39 -8.70 -3.82 16.77
CA THR A 39 -8.19 -5.08 17.36
C THR A 39 -7.45 -6.01 16.39
N PHE A 40 -7.06 -5.57 15.19
CA PHE A 40 -6.27 -6.46 14.32
C PHE A 40 -4.81 -6.56 14.79
N SER A 41 -4.36 -7.80 14.96
CA SER A 41 -2.97 -8.13 15.26
C SER A 41 -2.13 -8.14 13.98
N ASP A 42 -0.80 -8.10 14.13
CA ASP A 42 0.15 -8.16 13.02
C ASP A 42 -0.10 -9.39 12.11
N GLU A 43 -0.54 -10.50 12.71
CA GLU A 43 -0.83 -11.76 12.05
C GLU A 43 -2.08 -11.68 11.16
N ALA A 44 -3.14 -11.01 11.62
CA ALA A 44 -4.38 -10.91 10.87
C ALA A 44 -4.19 -10.06 9.60
N ILE A 45 -3.42 -8.98 9.72
CA ILE A 45 -3.07 -8.11 8.59
C ILE A 45 -2.17 -8.87 7.61
N ALA A 46 -1.15 -9.55 8.11
CA ALA A 46 -0.30 -10.39 7.29
C ALA A 46 -1.11 -11.46 6.52
N ALA A 47 -2.03 -12.16 7.19
CA ALA A 47 -2.90 -13.16 6.56
C ALA A 47 -3.78 -12.57 5.43
N PHE A 48 -4.33 -11.38 5.65
CA PHE A 48 -5.09 -10.66 4.62
C PHE A 48 -4.21 -10.33 3.40
N LEU A 49 -2.99 -9.84 3.64
CA LEU A 49 -2.03 -9.51 2.58
C LEU A 49 -1.54 -10.75 1.83
N GLU A 50 -1.39 -11.89 2.51
CA GLU A 50 -1.10 -13.18 1.87
C GLU A 50 -2.20 -13.55 0.86
N ALA A 51 -3.47 -13.35 1.22
CA ALA A 51 -4.60 -13.65 0.35
C ALA A 51 -4.79 -12.64 -0.80
N SER A 52 -4.59 -11.35 -0.55
CA SER A 52 -5.06 -10.27 -1.45
C SER A 52 -3.98 -9.30 -1.95
N GLY A 53 -2.76 -9.38 -1.43
CA GLY A 53 -1.73 -8.35 -1.64
C GLY A 53 -1.28 -8.15 -3.09
N SER A 54 -1.42 -9.15 -3.95
CA SER A 54 -0.96 -9.09 -5.35
C SER A 54 -1.79 -8.18 -6.26
N ALA A 55 -2.95 -7.71 -5.79
CA ALA A 55 -3.81 -6.78 -6.52
C ALA A 55 -3.86 -5.38 -5.88
N LEU A 56 -3.18 -5.18 -4.74
CA LEU A 56 -3.21 -3.91 -4.02
C LEU A 56 -2.29 -2.89 -4.68
N GLU A 57 -2.86 -1.76 -5.07
CA GLU A 57 -2.11 -0.56 -5.49
C GLU A 57 -1.99 0.46 -4.35
N GLU A 58 -2.96 0.47 -3.44
CA GLU A 58 -2.99 1.36 -2.28
C GLU A 58 -3.32 0.56 -1.02
N LEU A 59 -2.59 0.84 0.06
CA LEU A 59 -2.79 0.21 1.36
C LEU A 59 -2.71 1.24 2.46
N VAL A 60 -3.73 1.28 3.31
CA VAL A 60 -3.81 2.20 4.46
C VAL A 60 -3.92 1.37 5.73
N LEU A 61 -2.94 1.52 6.62
CA LEU A 61 -2.83 0.79 7.89
C LEU A 61 -2.57 1.77 9.04
N ASN A 62 -3.33 2.85 9.11
CA ASN A 62 -3.11 3.93 10.09
C ASN A 62 -3.50 3.53 11.51
N ASN A 63 -2.75 4.03 12.49
CA ASN A 63 -2.98 3.83 13.92
C ASN A 63 -3.01 2.34 14.36
N ILE A 64 -2.36 1.46 13.60
CA ILE A 64 -2.28 0.06 13.97
C ILE A 64 -1.02 -0.16 14.83
N GLN A 65 -1.24 -0.13 16.16
CA GLN A 65 -0.18 -0.27 17.16
C GLN A 65 0.61 -1.60 17.09
N LYS A 66 0.13 -2.57 16.31
CA LYS A 66 0.76 -3.89 16.13
C LYS A 66 1.38 -4.12 14.76
N VAL A 67 1.29 -3.18 13.80
CA VAL A 67 1.99 -3.34 12.51
C VAL A 67 3.49 -3.41 12.75
N ALA A 68 4.06 -4.58 12.50
CA ALA A 68 5.44 -4.91 12.80
C ALA A 68 5.99 -5.87 11.71
N GLY A 69 6.81 -6.84 12.11
CA GLY A 69 7.57 -7.68 11.19
C GLY A 69 6.72 -8.54 10.25
N ASN A 70 5.62 -9.13 10.73
CA ASN A 70 4.81 -10.03 9.88
C ASN A 70 4.09 -9.25 8.78
N THR A 71 3.47 -8.12 9.14
CA THR A 71 2.85 -7.24 8.15
C THR A 71 3.86 -6.76 7.13
N SER A 72 5.04 -6.30 7.57
CA SER A 72 6.08 -5.78 6.68
C SER A 72 6.60 -6.84 5.72
N LEU A 73 6.77 -8.07 6.20
CA LEU A 73 7.15 -9.22 5.38
C LEU A 73 6.07 -9.57 4.36
N ALA A 74 4.80 -9.57 4.77
CA ALA A 74 3.68 -9.87 3.88
C ALA A 74 3.53 -8.79 2.78
N ILE A 75 3.65 -7.51 3.13
CA ILE A 75 3.68 -6.40 2.15
C ILE A 75 4.79 -6.64 1.12
N SER A 76 6.02 -6.86 1.60
CA SER A 76 7.21 -7.02 0.77
C SER A 76 7.10 -8.21 -0.20
N ARG A 77 6.48 -9.31 0.24
CA ARG A 77 6.31 -10.51 -0.58
C ARG A 77 5.14 -10.40 -1.56
N ARG A 78 4.02 -9.87 -1.10
CA ARG A 78 2.73 -9.99 -1.81
C ARG A 78 2.38 -8.76 -2.61
N CYS A 79 2.79 -7.58 -2.14
CA CYS A 79 2.45 -6.30 -2.72
C CYS A 79 3.58 -5.71 -3.60
N SER A 80 4.75 -6.37 -3.66
CA SER A 80 5.96 -5.87 -4.35
C SER A 80 5.76 -5.43 -5.79
N LYS A 81 4.85 -6.05 -6.53
CA LYS A 81 4.65 -5.81 -7.97
C LYS A 81 3.61 -4.74 -8.29
N THR A 82 2.77 -4.35 -7.32
CA THR A 82 1.58 -3.51 -7.58
C THR A 82 1.48 -2.30 -6.67
N LEU A 83 2.01 -2.35 -5.45
CA LEU A 83 1.83 -1.27 -4.48
C LEU A 83 2.48 0.04 -4.95
N ARG A 84 1.70 1.12 -4.91
CA ARG A 84 2.06 2.48 -5.30
C ARG A 84 1.94 3.48 -4.16
N SER A 85 0.97 3.27 -3.26
CA SER A 85 0.72 4.12 -2.10
C SER A 85 0.61 3.28 -0.83
N LEU A 86 1.33 3.69 0.21
CA LEU A 86 1.29 3.06 1.53
C LEU A 86 1.17 4.13 2.61
N ASP A 87 0.18 3.99 3.48
CA ASP A 87 0.02 4.83 4.67
C ASP A 87 0.18 3.99 5.93
N LEU A 88 1.21 4.31 6.71
CA LEU A 88 1.55 3.70 7.99
C LEU A 88 1.52 4.73 9.12
N SER A 89 0.80 5.84 8.92
CA SER A 89 0.76 6.92 9.90
C SER A 89 0.29 6.45 11.26
N PHE A 90 0.94 6.94 12.31
CA PHE A 90 0.68 6.63 13.73
C PHE A 90 0.91 5.16 14.12
N CYS A 91 1.57 4.36 13.27
CA CYS A 91 2.03 3.03 13.64
C CYS A 91 3.32 3.14 14.45
N ARG A 92 3.25 2.93 15.77
CA ARG A 92 4.40 3.15 16.68
C ARG A 92 5.40 1.98 16.78
N LYS A 93 5.11 0.85 16.15
CA LYS A 93 5.96 -0.36 16.18
C LYS A 93 6.70 -0.65 14.88
N ILE A 94 6.48 0.15 13.84
CA ILE A 94 7.27 0.02 12.61
C ILE A 94 8.71 0.49 12.87
N THR A 95 9.71 -0.18 12.29
CA THR A 95 11.14 0.14 12.46
C THR A 95 11.76 0.55 11.13
N ASP A 96 12.97 1.13 11.20
CA ASP A 96 13.75 1.50 10.01
C ASP A 96 14.01 0.27 9.10
N GLU A 97 14.33 -0.88 9.68
CA GLU A 97 14.57 -2.12 8.92
C GLU A 97 13.30 -2.62 8.23
N ALA A 98 12.16 -2.55 8.93
CA ALA A 98 10.88 -2.97 8.39
C ALA A 98 10.45 -2.08 7.21
N LEU A 99 10.65 -0.76 7.32
CA LEU A 99 10.40 0.16 6.22
C LEU A 99 11.38 -0.04 5.06
N GLY A 100 12.67 -0.21 5.34
CA GLY A 100 13.68 -0.50 4.32
C GLY A 100 13.31 -1.74 3.51
N LEU A 101 12.92 -2.83 4.19
CA LEU A 101 12.45 -4.05 3.55
C LEU A 101 11.26 -3.80 2.60
N ILE A 102 10.24 -3.05 3.06
CA ILE A 102 9.06 -2.73 2.26
C ILE A 102 9.44 -1.89 1.04
N VAL A 103 10.18 -0.80 1.26
CA VAL A 103 10.51 0.19 0.23
C VAL A 103 11.41 -0.43 -0.85
N ASP A 104 12.34 -1.30 -0.46
CA ASP A 104 13.26 -1.96 -1.37
C ASP A 104 12.61 -3.12 -2.12
N SER A 105 11.56 -3.73 -1.56
CA SER A 105 10.79 -4.78 -2.23
C SER A 105 9.73 -4.21 -3.17
N CYS A 106 9.07 -3.12 -2.78
CA CYS A 106 7.98 -2.49 -3.52
C CYS A 106 8.50 -1.39 -4.46
N LEU A 107 9.16 -1.78 -5.55
CA LEU A 107 9.81 -0.85 -6.50
C LEU A 107 8.85 0.12 -7.22
N LYS A 108 7.54 -0.19 -7.22
CA LYS A 108 6.49 0.69 -7.75
C LYS A 108 5.93 1.66 -6.72
N LEU A 109 6.33 1.56 -5.46
CA LEU A 109 5.91 2.47 -4.40
C LEU A 109 6.39 3.88 -4.76
N ARG A 110 5.47 4.84 -4.69
CA ARG A 110 5.69 6.27 -5.00
C ARG A 110 5.34 7.17 -3.83
N ILE A 111 4.39 6.76 -2.99
CA ILE A 111 3.94 7.55 -1.85
C ILE A 111 4.03 6.67 -0.60
N LEU A 112 4.76 7.16 0.40
CA LEU A 112 4.84 6.57 1.72
C LEU A 112 4.51 7.62 2.78
N LYS A 113 3.42 7.43 3.52
CA LYS A 113 2.98 8.33 4.60
C LYS A 113 3.32 7.73 5.96
N LEU A 114 3.94 8.54 6.82
CA LEU A 114 4.52 8.14 8.12
C LEU A 114 4.24 9.20 9.20
N PHE A 115 3.09 9.89 9.15
CA PHE A 115 2.77 10.91 10.13
C PHE A 115 2.79 10.35 11.54
N GLY A 116 3.50 11.00 12.47
CA GLY A 116 3.55 10.59 13.87
C GLY A 116 4.32 9.29 14.14
N CYS A 117 5.06 8.76 13.16
CA CYS A 117 5.98 7.63 13.34
C CYS A 117 7.34 8.13 13.88
N THR A 118 7.35 8.59 15.13
CA THR A 118 8.52 9.24 15.76
C THR A 118 9.73 8.33 16.00
N GLN A 119 9.59 7.03 15.78
CA GLN A 119 10.64 6.03 15.94
C GLN A 119 11.49 5.83 14.68
N ILE A 120 11.05 6.38 13.54
CA ILE A 120 11.78 6.28 12.28
C ILE A 120 12.87 7.33 12.26
N THR A 121 14.09 6.92 11.90
CA THR A 121 15.28 7.74 11.99
C THR A 121 15.93 7.96 10.63
N ASP A 122 17.01 8.76 10.62
CA ASP A 122 17.81 9.04 9.43
C ASP A 122 18.42 7.78 8.81
N VAL A 123 18.56 6.69 9.58
CA VAL A 123 18.99 5.37 9.09
C VAL A 123 18.08 4.87 7.97
N PHE A 124 16.76 5.04 8.10
CA PHE A 124 15.84 4.66 7.03
C PHE A 124 16.00 5.54 5.79
N PHE A 125 16.07 6.87 5.96
CA PHE A 125 16.16 7.82 4.86
C PHE A 125 17.44 7.67 4.03
N GLU A 126 18.54 7.29 4.67
CA GLU A 126 19.84 7.10 4.02
C GLU A 126 20.05 5.65 3.56
N GLY A 127 19.26 4.70 4.08
CA GLY A 127 19.46 3.26 3.91
C GLY A 127 18.64 2.58 2.81
N HIS A 128 17.52 3.16 2.37
CA HIS A 128 16.68 2.52 1.36
C HIS A 128 17.14 2.81 -0.09
N SER A 129 16.90 1.87 -0.99
CA SER A 129 17.36 1.90 -2.38
C SER A 129 16.37 2.56 -3.35
N ASN A 130 15.11 2.76 -2.96
CA ASN A 130 14.08 3.32 -3.84
C ASN A 130 14.12 4.85 -3.88
N SER A 131 14.78 5.44 -4.88
CA SER A 131 14.88 6.89 -5.05
C SER A 131 13.60 7.58 -5.55
N LEU A 132 12.59 6.81 -5.95
CA LEU A 132 11.34 7.32 -6.52
C LEU A 132 10.22 7.45 -5.47
N VAL A 133 10.45 7.01 -4.23
CA VAL A 133 9.46 7.10 -3.18
C VAL A 133 9.46 8.51 -2.56
N LYS A 134 8.30 9.16 -2.58
CA LYS A 134 8.05 10.40 -1.83
C LYS A 134 7.59 10.02 -0.42
N ILE A 135 8.41 10.39 0.56
CA ILE A 135 8.10 10.17 1.98
C ILE A 135 7.43 11.42 2.55
N ILE A 136 6.31 11.22 3.23
CA ILE A 136 5.44 12.26 3.78
C ILE A 136 5.25 11.99 5.28
N GLY A 137 5.29 13.03 6.11
CA GLY A 137 4.86 12.98 7.52
C GLY A 137 5.95 12.90 8.58
N LEU A 138 7.23 12.90 8.19
CA LEU A 138 8.37 12.80 9.12
C LEU A 138 9.27 14.03 9.17
N ARG A 139 9.40 14.80 8.08
CA ARG A 139 10.26 15.99 8.00
C ARG A 139 9.53 17.16 7.36
N GLY A 140 9.60 18.35 7.96
CA GLY A 140 8.88 19.53 7.49
C GLY A 140 7.47 19.67 8.08
N SER A 141 6.84 20.82 7.85
CA SER A 141 5.47 21.05 8.32
C SER A 141 4.46 20.30 7.45
N ILE A 142 3.28 19.97 7.99
CA ILE A 142 2.20 19.31 7.22
C ILE A 142 1.85 20.10 5.94
N LEU A 143 2.05 21.41 5.98
CA LEU A 143 1.78 22.35 4.89
C LEU A 143 2.77 22.23 3.73
N GLU A 144 4.02 21.82 3.98
CA GLU A 144 5.03 21.62 2.93
C GLU A 144 4.87 20.27 2.22
N GLN A 145 4.09 19.37 2.80
CA GLN A 145 3.90 18.00 2.32
C GLN A 145 2.56 17.77 1.62
N VAL A 146 1.61 18.70 1.75
CA VAL A 146 0.39 18.74 0.94
C VAL A 146 0.77 19.26 -0.44
N ASP A 147 0.75 18.38 -1.43
CA ASP A 147 0.91 18.80 -2.81
C ASP A 147 -0.39 19.47 -3.27
N LEU A 148 -0.39 20.81 -3.33
CA LEU A 148 -1.58 21.57 -3.73
C LEU A 148 -1.98 21.32 -5.20
N SER A 149 -1.12 20.67 -5.99
CA SER A 149 -1.48 20.20 -7.34
C SER A 149 -2.53 19.08 -7.35
N ASP A 150 -2.74 18.39 -6.23
CA ASP A 150 -3.82 17.39 -6.12
C ASP A 150 -5.21 18.03 -5.98
N PHE A 151 -5.28 19.36 -5.82
CA PHE A 151 -6.50 20.14 -5.62
C PHE A 151 -6.85 21.11 -6.77
N TYR A 152 -6.07 21.15 -7.85
CA TYR A 152 -6.28 22.02 -9.02
C TYR A 152 -6.24 21.26 -10.35
#